data_AF-A0A9Q0VQ04-F1
#
_entry.id   AF-A0A9Q0VQ04-F1
#
_cell.length_a   1.000
_cell.length_b   1.000
_cell.length_c   1.000
_cell.angle_alpha   90.00
_cell.angle_beta   90.00
_cell.angle_gamma   90.00
#
_symmetry.space_group_name_H-M   'P 1'
#
loop_
_entity.id
_entity.type
_entity.pdbx_description
1 polymer ?
#
loop_
_entity_poly.entity_id
_entity_poly.type
_entity_poly.pdbx_seq_one_letter_code
_entity_poly.pdbx_strand_id
1 'polypeptide(L)'
;MEVFSRASSQNRCVNIIAHLFNAPLGDSEAAIGVGTVGSSEAIMLAGLAFKRKWQNKRKAEGKPYDKPNIVTGANVQVCWEKFARYFEVELKEVRLRDGYYVMDPEKAVEMVDENTICVAAILGSTLNGEFEDVKLLNDLMVEKNKETGWDTPIHVDAASGGFIAPFIQPELEWDFRNKVDLPEELIFHINYLGADQPTFTLNFSKGSSQVIAQYYQLIRLGYEGYKNVMENCRDNMLVLKQGLEKTGKFNIVSKDNGVPLVAFSLKDNSNHNEFEVSEMLRRFGWIVPAYTMPPDAQHITVLRVVIREDFSRTLAERLVFDIEKVLHELETLPSRIRITAKIILADDEKAAAANKEKRDLEKTREITTVWRKFVMQRKMNGVLLFWIFHPSPSLIASRILPLLANLELLEFLLRQDCSADFAAISSPCSNLASEVQYAKELNPKRGCLQDHI
;
A
#
# COMPACT_ATOMS: atom_id res chain seq x y z
N MET A 1 -24.32 17.60 -20.13
CA MET A 1 -22.97 17.52 -19.52
C MET A 1 -23.12 16.86 -18.16
N GLU A 2 -22.52 15.69 -17.95
CA GLU A 2 -22.32 15.22 -16.57
C GLU A 2 -21.31 16.14 -15.88
N VAL A 3 -21.61 16.58 -14.67
CA VAL A 3 -20.65 17.35 -13.87
C VAL A 3 -19.58 16.39 -13.36
N PHE A 4 -18.33 16.62 -13.79
CA PHE A 4 -17.17 15.80 -13.43
C PHE A 4 -16.73 16.08 -11.98
N SER A 5 -17.55 15.66 -11.02
CA SER A 5 -17.30 15.87 -9.60
C SER A 5 -16.29 14.86 -9.05
N ARG A 6 -15.51 15.27 -8.04
CA ARG A 6 -14.57 14.41 -7.29
C ARG A 6 -15.22 13.09 -6.85
N ALA A 7 -16.46 13.16 -6.34
CA ALA A 7 -17.21 12.00 -5.88
C ALA A 7 -17.58 11.06 -7.04
N SER A 8 -17.99 11.60 -8.20
CA SER A 8 -18.29 10.81 -9.40
C SER A 8 -17.07 10.03 -9.89
N SER A 9 -15.89 10.67 -9.98
CA SER A 9 -14.64 9.98 -10.34
C SER A 9 -14.28 8.87 -9.35
N GLN A 10 -14.47 9.08 -8.04
CA GLN A 10 -14.18 8.05 -7.03
C GLN A 10 -15.11 6.84 -7.20
N ASN A 11 -16.42 7.05 -7.33
CA ASN A 11 -17.39 5.97 -7.44
C ASN A 11 -17.17 5.14 -8.72
N ARG A 12 -16.79 5.79 -9.83
CA ARG A 12 -16.42 5.10 -11.06
C ARG A 12 -15.15 4.26 -10.90
N CYS A 13 -14.12 4.76 -10.20
CA CYS A 13 -12.94 3.94 -9.86
C CYS A 13 -13.33 2.71 -9.02
N VAL A 14 -14.21 2.86 -8.03
CA VAL A 14 -14.68 1.75 -7.19
C VAL A 14 -15.42 0.69 -8.04
N ASN A 15 -16.36 1.11 -8.91
CA ASN A 15 -17.04 0.18 -9.82
C ASN A 15 -16.08 -0.54 -10.77
N ILE A 16 -15.14 0.19 -11.41
CA ILE A 16 -14.16 -0.41 -12.32
C ILE A 16 -13.29 -1.45 -11.60
N ILE A 17 -12.82 -1.16 -10.39
CA ILE A 17 -12.00 -2.08 -9.60
C ILE A 17 -12.82 -3.28 -9.12
N ALA A 18 -14.08 -3.08 -8.73
CA ALA A 18 -14.97 -4.17 -8.32
C ALA A 18 -15.25 -5.15 -9.48
N HIS A 19 -15.56 -4.66 -10.68
CA HIS A 19 -15.67 -5.52 -11.86
C HIS A 19 -14.35 -6.19 -12.24
N LEU A 20 -13.21 -5.49 -12.11
CA LEU A 20 -11.88 -6.07 -12.34
C LEU A 20 -11.59 -7.25 -11.39
N PHE A 21 -12.13 -7.20 -10.16
CA PHE A 21 -12.01 -8.23 -9.13
C PHE A 21 -13.24 -9.17 -9.09
N ASN A 22 -14.00 -9.24 -10.19
CA ASN A 22 -15.13 -10.15 -10.38
C ASN A 22 -16.22 -10.05 -9.29
N ALA A 23 -16.46 -8.86 -8.74
CA ALA A 23 -17.53 -8.63 -7.76
C ALA A 23 -18.90 -9.03 -8.35
N PRO A 24 -19.74 -9.76 -7.59
CA PRO A 24 -21.04 -10.26 -8.05
C PRO A 24 -22.09 -9.14 -8.05
N LEU A 25 -21.92 -8.18 -8.95
CA LEU A 25 -22.75 -7.00 -9.12
C LEU A 25 -23.62 -7.12 -10.37
N GLY A 26 -24.88 -6.68 -10.30
CA GLY A 26 -25.71 -6.48 -11.49
C GLY A 26 -25.22 -5.31 -12.36
N ASP A 27 -25.61 -5.29 -13.65
CA ASP A 27 -25.16 -4.28 -14.64
C ASP A 27 -25.41 -2.81 -14.23
N SER A 28 -26.34 -2.56 -13.30
CA SER A 28 -26.70 -1.24 -12.78
C SER A 28 -26.43 -1.08 -11.27
N GLU A 29 -25.82 -2.06 -10.64
CA GLU A 29 -25.56 -2.07 -9.19
C GLU A 29 -24.27 -1.29 -8.87
N ALA A 30 -24.34 -0.43 -7.85
CA ALA A 30 -23.17 0.32 -7.42
C ALA A 30 -22.28 -0.56 -6.54
N ALA A 31 -20.98 -0.64 -6.88
CA ALA A 31 -20.03 -1.38 -6.07
C ALA A 31 -19.81 -0.70 -4.71
N ILE A 32 -19.78 -1.49 -3.64
CA ILE A 32 -19.50 -0.97 -2.29
C ILE A 32 -17.98 -0.96 -2.06
N GLY A 33 -17.42 0.23 -1.89
CA GLY A 33 -15.98 0.42 -1.67
C GLY A 33 -15.62 1.89 -1.56
N VAL A 34 -14.37 2.18 -1.19
CA VAL A 34 -13.94 3.54 -0.83
C VAL A 34 -12.49 3.83 -1.21
N GLY A 35 -12.23 5.04 -1.71
CA GLY A 35 -10.88 5.51 -2.00
C GLY A 35 -10.12 5.87 -0.72
N THR A 36 -9.09 5.11 -0.38
CA THR A 36 -8.22 5.32 0.79
C THR A 36 -6.94 6.08 0.42
N VAL A 37 -6.13 6.50 1.41
CA VAL A 37 -4.78 7.06 1.17
C VAL A 37 -3.80 5.98 0.70
N GLY A 38 -4.08 4.71 1.02
CA GLY A 38 -3.31 3.53 0.63
C GLY A 38 -3.73 2.31 1.46
N SER A 39 -3.20 1.13 1.13
CA SER A 39 -3.68 -0.14 1.68
C SER A 39 -3.69 -0.22 3.21
N SER A 40 -2.81 0.50 3.92
CA SER A 40 -2.85 0.53 5.40
C SER A 40 -4.15 1.11 5.97
N GLU A 41 -4.76 2.11 5.32
CA GLU A 41 -6.09 2.60 5.73
C GLU A 41 -7.18 1.59 5.33
N ALA A 42 -7.10 1.02 4.11
CA ALA A 42 -8.06 0.02 3.63
C ALA A 42 -8.11 -1.24 4.51
N ILE A 43 -6.95 -1.73 4.94
CA ILE A 43 -6.80 -2.89 5.83
C ILE A 43 -7.36 -2.61 7.22
N MET A 44 -7.12 -1.42 7.77
CA MET A 44 -7.72 -1.05 9.06
C MET A 44 -9.24 -0.93 9.00
N LEU A 45 -9.78 -0.40 7.90
CA LEU A 45 -11.21 -0.34 7.63
C LEU A 45 -11.81 -1.75 7.45
N ALA A 46 -11.19 -2.61 6.66
CA ALA A 46 -11.62 -4.01 6.48
C ALA A 46 -11.57 -4.79 7.80
N GLY A 47 -10.47 -4.71 8.55
CA GLY A 47 -10.33 -5.34 9.87
C GLY A 47 -11.36 -4.83 10.89
N LEU A 48 -11.67 -3.52 10.88
CA LEU A 48 -12.77 -2.96 11.67
C LEU A 48 -14.12 -3.55 11.26
N ALA A 49 -14.33 -3.76 9.95
CA ALA A 49 -15.56 -4.36 9.44
C ALA A 49 -15.74 -5.82 9.89
N PHE A 50 -14.69 -6.64 9.75
CA PHE A 50 -14.68 -8.01 10.26
C PHE A 50 -14.88 -8.06 11.78
N LYS A 51 -14.17 -7.22 12.54
CA LYS A 51 -14.33 -7.15 14.01
C LYS A 51 -15.77 -6.81 14.39
N ARG A 52 -16.42 -5.87 13.68
CA ARG A 52 -17.81 -5.49 13.96
C ARG A 52 -18.81 -6.57 13.56
N LYS A 53 -18.69 -7.18 12.37
CA LYS A 53 -19.52 -8.31 11.92
C LYS A 53 -19.49 -9.44 12.95
N TRP A 54 -18.27 -9.85 13.34
CA TRP A 54 -18.05 -10.89 14.34
C TRP A 54 -18.62 -10.51 15.71
N GLN A 55 -18.35 -9.30 16.22
CA GLN A 55 -18.93 -8.85 17.50
C GLN A 55 -20.46 -8.88 17.50
N ASN A 56 -21.10 -8.49 16.40
CA ASN A 56 -22.56 -8.47 16.29
C ASN A 56 -23.14 -9.89 16.18
N LYS A 57 -22.53 -10.80 15.40
CA LYS A 57 -22.87 -12.23 15.38
C LYS A 57 -22.76 -12.85 16.78
N ARG A 58 -21.64 -12.65 17.47
CA ARG A 58 -21.39 -13.19 18.82
C ARG A 58 -22.40 -12.69 19.85
N LYS A 59 -22.77 -11.40 19.81
CA LYS A 59 -23.81 -10.82 20.68
C LYS A 59 -25.19 -11.41 20.41
N ALA A 60 -25.58 -11.58 19.16
CA ALA A 60 -26.85 -12.20 18.79
C ALA A 60 -26.94 -13.66 19.26
N GLU A 61 -25.80 -14.37 19.28
CA GLU A 61 -25.67 -15.73 19.81
C GLU A 61 -25.48 -15.81 21.34
N GLY A 62 -25.44 -14.67 22.05
CA GLY A 62 -25.19 -14.62 23.50
C GLY A 62 -23.78 -15.05 23.94
N LYS A 63 -22.80 -15.05 23.03
CA LYS A 63 -21.42 -15.51 23.25
C LYS A 63 -20.46 -14.37 23.62
N PRO A 64 -19.33 -14.65 24.30
CA PRO A 64 -18.28 -13.67 24.55
C PRO A 64 -17.72 -13.06 23.25
N TYR A 65 -17.40 -11.77 23.29
CA TYR A 65 -16.95 -10.97 22.12
C TYR A 65 -15.74 -10.06 22.44
N ASP A 66 -15.01 -10.38 23.52
CA ASP A 66 -13.91 -9.61 24.10
C ASP A 66 -12.51 -9.99 23.56
N LYS A 67 -12.35 -11.17 22.94
CA LYS A 67 -11.04 -11.71 22.50
C LYS A 67 -10.98 -12.05 21.00
N PRO A 68 -11.19 -11.08 20.09
CA PRO A 68 -11.06 -11.33 18.65
C PRO A 68 -9.60 -11.66 18.26
N ASN A 69 -9.43 -12.54 17.27
CA ASN A 69 -8.14 -12.78 16.62
C ASN A 69 -8.24 -12.70 15.07
N ILE A 70 -7.11 -12.49 14.40
CA ILE A 70 -6.94 -12.69 12.94
C ILE A 70 -5.85 -13.74 12.74
N VAL A 71 -6.00 -14.56 11.69
CA VAL A 71 -4.95 -15.46 11.20
C VAL A 71 -4.31 -14.86 9.93
N THR A 72 -2.97 -14.79 9.88
CA THR A 72 -2.18 -14.39 8.71
C THR A 72 -0.93 -15.26 8.57
N GLY A 73 -0.18 -15.15 7.48
CA GLY A 73 1.22 -15.60 7.46
C GLY A 73 2.14 -14.68 8.27
N ALA A 74 3.30 -15.17 8.70
CA ALA A 74 4.36 -14.37 9.33
C ALA A 74 5.11 -13.46 8.32
N ASN A 75 4.78 -13.55 7.04
CA ASN A 75 5.19 -12.66 5.95
C ASN A 75 4.32 -11.39 5.83
N VAL A 76 3.45 -11.15 6.80
CA VAL A 76 2.48 -10.06 6.81
C VAL A 76 3.11 -8.67 6.84
N GLN A 77 2.44 -7.69 6.24
CA GLN A 77 2.86 -6.30 6.26
C GLN A 77 2.51 -5.65 7.61
N VAL A 78 3.39 -4.79 8.13
CA VAL A 78 3.28 -4.09 9.43
C VAL A 78 1.95 -3.32 9.67
N CYS A 79 1.14 -3.06 8.65
CA CYS A 79 -0.22 -2.54 8.80
C CYS A 79 -1.14 -3.48 9.57
N TRP A 80 -0.98 -4.80 9.45
CA TRP A 80 -1.75 -5.79 10.20
C TRP A 80 -1.32 -5.86 11.67
N GLU A 81 -0.02 -5.80 11.96
CA GLU A 81 0.49 -5.57 13.34
C GLU A 81 -0.10 -4.30 13.96
N LYS A 82 -0.13 -3.20 13.20
CA LYS A 82 -0.72 -1.93 13.66
C LYS A 82 -2.21 -2.07 13.89
N PHE A 83 -2.94 -2.74 13.00
CA PHE A 83 -4.35 -3.02 13.20
C PHE A 83 -4.58 -3.83 14.49
N ALA A 84 -3.89 -4.96 14.63
CA ALA A 84 -3.96 -5.84 15.80
C ALA A 84 -3.70 -5.07 17.11
N ARG A 85 -2.62 -4.26 17.13
CA ARG A 85 -2.19 -3.49 18.31
C ARG A 85 -3.11 -2.31 18.64
N TYR A 86 -3.61 -1.59 17.63
CA TYR A 86 -4.42 -0.38 17.85
C TYR A 86 -5.90 -0.67 18.07
N PHE A 87 -6.41 -1.78 17.53
CA PHE A 87 -7.81 -2.17 17.63
C PHE A 87 -8.04 -3.39 18.52
N GLU A 88 -7.06 -3.80 19.33
CA GLU A 88 -7.18 -4.89 20.31
C GLU A 88 -7.70 -6.18 19.66
N VAL A 89 -6.88 -6.74 18.78
CA VAL A 89 -7.10 -8.03 18.11
C VAL A 89 -5.82 -8.84 18.23
N GLU A 90 -5.91 -10.10 18.63
CA GLU A 90 -4.77 -11.01 18.64
C GLU A 90 -4.35 -11.36 17.21
N LEU A 91 -3.05 -11.32 16.92
CA LEU A 91 -2.50 -11.69 15.62
C LEU A 91 -1.88 -13.09 15.72
N LYS A 92 -2.50 -14.06 15.04
CA LYS A 92 -1.99 -15.44 14.93
C LYS A 92 -1.24 -15.59 13.61
N GLU A 93 0.07 -15.76 13.70
CA GLU A 93 0.95 -15.83 12.53
C GLU A 93 1.33 -17.28 12.20
N VAL A 94 0.96 -17.74 11.00
CA VAL A 94 1.47 -18.97 10.40
C VAL A 94 2.94 -18.75 10.06
N ARG A 95 3.81 -19.46 10.77
CA ARG A 95 5.27 -19.31 10.64
C ARG A 95 5.77 -19.79 9.28
N LEU A 96 6.83 -19.15 8.80
CA LEU A 96 7.49 -19.52 7.56
C LEU A 96 8.40 -20.74 7.79
N ARG A 97 8.80 -21.39 6.69
CA ARG A 97 9.76 -22.51 6.70
C ARG A 97 10.67 -22.43 5.48
N ASP A 98 11.85 -23.04 5.55
CA ASP A 98 12.81 -23.02 4.44
C ASP A 98 12.18 -23.53 3.13
N GLY A 99 12.32 -22.72 2.08
CA GLY A 99 11.71 -22.96 0.76
C GLY A 99 10.25 -22.53 0.60
N TYR A 100 9.57 -22.10 1.68
CA TYR A 100 8.14 -21.74 1.69
C TYR A 100 7.91 -20.47 2.55
N TYR A 101 7.93 -19.31 1.89
CA TYR A 101 7.96 -17.98 2.53
C TYR A 101 6.62 -17.24 2.48
N VAL A 102 5.54 -17.99 2.33
CA VAL A 102 4.15 -17.53 2.30
C VAL A 102 3.30 -18.27 3.33
N MET A 103 2.09 -17.79 3.61
CA MET A 103 1.14 -18.49 4.47
C MET A 103 0.79 -19.87 3.91
N ASP A 104 0.93 -20.91 4.72
CA ASP A 104 0.44 -22.26 4.42
C ASP A 104 -1.08 -22.32 4.69
N PRO A 105 -1.93 -22.60 3.69
CA PRO A 105 -3.39 -22.61 3.86
C PRO A 105 -3.88 -23.64 4.88
N GLU A 106 -3.28 -24.83 4.97
CA GLU A 106 -3.68 -25.85 5.94
C GLU A 106 -3.39 -25.36 7.36
N LYS A 107 -2.21 -24.76 7.57
CA LYS A 107 -1.82 -24.20 8.88
C LYS A 107 -2.60 -22.95 9.26
N ALA A 108 -3.00 -22.13 8.29
CA ALA A 108 -3.93 -21.04 8.53
C ALA A 108 -5.29 -21.57 9.03
N VAL A 109 -5.85 -22.55 8.32
CA VAL A 109 -7.13 -23.17 8.65
C VAL A 109 -7.07 -23.87 10.02
N GLU A 110 -5.97 -24.54 10.38
CA GLU A 110 -5.74 -25.11 11.71
C GLU A 110 -5.85 -24.06 12.84
N MET A 111 -5.32 -22.84 12.64
CA MET A 111 -5.29 -21.78 13.66
C MET A 111 -6.62 -21.05 13.89
N VAL A 112 -7.59 -21.20 12.98
CA VAL A 112 -8.93 -20.59 13.09
C VAL A 112 -9.71 -21.16 14.27
N ASP A 113 -10.30 -20.29 15.08
CA ASP A 113 -11.23 -20.62 16.17
C ASP A 113 -12.51 -19.76 16.10
N GLU A 114 -13.44 -19.95 17.04
CA GLU A 114 -14.72 -19.22 17.07
C GLU A 114 -14.59 -17.71 17.35
N ASN A 115 -13.37 -17.23 17.62
CA ASN A 115 -13.02 -15.84 17.85
C ASN A 115 -12.21 -15.22 16.68
N THR A 116 -11.90 -16.01 15.65
CA THR A 116 -11.26 -15.51 14.43
C THR A 116 -12.23 -14.65 13.61
N ILE A 117 -11.89 -13.37 13.43
CA ILE A 117 -12.74 -12.41 12.72
C ILE A 117 -12.56 -12.47 11.20
N CYS A 118 -11.36 -12.84 10.73
CA CYS A 118 -11.06 -13.23 9.36
C CYS A 118 -9.70 -13.96 9.28
N VAL A 119 -9.46 -14.64 8.16
CA VAL A 119 -8.10 -15.01 7.71
C VAL A 119 -7.68 -13.99 6.64
N ALA A 120 -6.50 -13.39 6.77
CA ALA A 120 -5.99 -12.45 5.76
C ALA A 120 -4.86 -13.10 4.95
N ALA A 121 -5.15 -13.38 3.67
CA ALA A 121 -4.21 -13.88 2.69
C ALA A 121 -3.58 -12.72 1.89
N ILE A 122 -2.37 -12.92 1.38
CA ILE A 122 -1.56 -11.87 0.76
C ILE A 122 -1.32 -12.18 -0.72
N LEU A 123 -1.94 -11.40 -1.60
CA LEU A 123 -1.71 -11.49 -3.04
C LEU A 123 -0.49 -10.63 -3.43
N GLY A 124 0.69 -11.18 -3.17
CA GLY A 124 1.98 -10.57 -3.47
C GLY A 124 2.74 -10.23 -2.20
N SER A 125 3.33 -11.25 -1.57
CA SER A 125 4.12 -11.08 -0.37
C SER A 125 5.24 -10.06 -0.59
N THR A 126 5.39 -9.12 0.36
CA THR A 126 6.44 -8.11 0.26
C THR A 126 7.85 -8.72 0.32
N LEU A 127 8.00 -9.95 0.81
CA LEU A 127 9.29 -10.63 0.95
C LEU A 127 9.83 -11.13 -0.40
N ASN A 128 9.07 -11.99 -1.08
CA ASN A 128 9.53 -12.68 -2.29
C ASN A 128 8.60 -12.49 -3.51
N GLY A 129 7.56 -11.66 -3.41
CA GLY A 129 6.61 -11.36 -4.49
C GLY A 129 5.60 -12.46 -4.78
N GLU A 130 5.65 -13.58 -4.06
CA GLU A 130 4.80 -14.75 -4.29
C GLU A 130 3.34 -14.46 -3.91
N PHE A 131 2.41 -15.06 -4.64
CA PHE A 131 0.98 -15.01 -4.36
C PHE A 131 0.62 -16.18 -3.44
N GLU A 132 -0.10 -15.91 -2.35
CA GLU A 132 -0.68 -16.97 -1.53
C GLU A 132 -1.82 -17.69 -2.26
N ASP A 133 -1.99 -18.98 -1.95
CA ASP A 133 -3.04 -19.81 -2.57
C ASP A 133 -4.40 -19.52 -1.93
N VAL A 134 -4.99 -18.39 -2.33
CA VAL A 134 -6.31 -17.94 -1.87
C VAL A 134 -7.39 -18.96 -2.23
N LYS A 135 -7.26 -19.68 -3.35
CA LYS A 135 -8.21 -20.72 -3.76
C LYS A 135 -8.19 -21.89 -2.79
N LEU A 136 -7.03 -22.48 -2.53
CA LEU A 136 -6.91 -23.58 -1.58
C LEU A 136 -7.36 -23.15 -0.17
N LEU A 137 -7.02 -21.93 0.24
CA LEU A 137 -7.50 -21.38 1.50
C LEU A 137 -9.04 -21.28 1.54
N ASN A 138 -9.68 -20.77 0.48
CA ASN A 138 -11.13 -20.72 0.36
C ASN A 138 -11.75 -22.11 0.47
N ASP A 139 -11.24 -23.08 -0.30
CA ASP A 139 -11.82 -24.41 -0.37
C ASP A 139 -11.73 -25.13 1.00
N LEU A 140 -10.61 -25.00 1.70
CA LEU A 140 -10.44 -25.51 3.08
C LEU A 140 -11.31 -24.77 4.10
N MET A 141 -11.43 -23.44 4.00
CA MET A 141 -12.27 -22.62 4.88
C MET A 141 -13.76 -22.92 4.67
N VAL A 142 -14.19 -23.25 3.46
CA VAL A 142 -15.57 -23.67 3.16
C VAL A 142 -15.91 -24.97 3.91
N GLU A 143 -15.04 -25.98 3.88
CA GLU A 143 -15.28 -27.22 4.63
C GLU A 143 -15.26 -26.97 6.15
N LYS A 144 -14.25 -26.24 6.68
CA LYS A 144 -14.20 -25.90 8.11
C LYS A 144 -15.43 -25.08 8.57
N ASN A 145 -15.97 -24.20 7.72
CA ASN A 145 -17.19 -23.45 8.02
C ASN A 145 -18.45 -24.33 8.02
N LYS A 146 -18.53 -25.38 7.19
CA LYS A 146 -19.62 -26.38 7.26
C LYS A 146 -19.58 -27.18 8.56
N GLU A 147 -18.39 -27.56 9.01
CA GLU A 147 -18.20 -28.34 10.25
C GLU A 147 -18.50 -27.51 11.51
N THR A 148 -18.06 -26.25 11.53
CA THR A 148 -18.06 -25.41 12.74
C THR A 148 -19.23 -24.42 12.85
N GLY A 149 -19.83 -24.02 11.72
CA GLY A 149 -20.82 -22.94 11.65
C GLY A 149 -20.29 -21.53 11.95
N TRP A 150 -18.96 -21.36 12.06
CA TRP A 150 -18.37 -20.07 12.46
C TRP A 150 -18.47 -18.99 11.39
N ASP A 151 -18.57 -19.35 10.12
CA ASP A 151 -18.68 -18.41 8.99
C ASP A 151 -17.50 -17.43 8.96
N THR A 152 -16.29 -17.95 9.20
CA THR A 152 -15.05 -17.15 9.22
C THR A 152 -14.68 -16.76 7.79
N PRO A 153 -14.60 -15.45 7.47
CA PRO A 153 -14.35 -14.96 6.12
C PRO A 153 -12.86 -14.84 5.79
N ILE A 154 -12.56 -14.66 4.51
CA ILE A 154 -11.22 -14.35 4.00
C ILE A 154 -11.14 -12.87 3.61
N HIS A 155 -10.02 -12.22 3.91
CA HIS A 155 -9.60 -10.97 3.31
C HIS A 155 -8.39 -11.22 2.41
N VAL A 156 -8.31 -10.53 1.27
CA VAL A 156 -7.13 -10.60 0.40
C VAL A 156 -6.42 -9.24 0.40
N ASP A 157 -5.25 -9.18 1.04
CA ASP A 157 -4.32 -8.06 0.94
C ASP A 157 -3.66 -8.07 -0.44
N ALA A 158 -4.36 -7.49 -1.41
CA ALA A 158 -3.94 -7.38 -2.79
C ALA A 158 -3.18 -6.06 -3.08
N ALA A 159 -2.50 -5.49 -2.08
CA ALA A 159 -1.85 -4.17 -2.17
C ALA A 159 -0.92 -3.98 -3.37
N SER A 160 -0.28 -5.06 -3.84
CA SER A 160 0.42 -5.11 -5.13
C SER A 160 -0.29 -5.99 -6.15
N GLY A 161 -0.67 -7.21 -5.79
CA GLY A 161 -1.20 -8.20 -6.74
C GLY A 161 -2.50 -7.79 -7.44
N GLY A 162 -3.31 -6.94 -6.82
CA GLY A 162 -4.60 -6.51 -7.36
C GLY A 162 -4.50 -5.76 -8.69
N PHE A 163 -3.41 -5.02 -8.92
CA PHE A 163 -3.15 -4.39 -10.23
C PHE A 163 -2.18 -5.18 -11.12
N ILE A 164 -1.99 -6.47 -10.83
CA ILE A 164 -1.06 -7.36 -11.56
C ILE A 164 -1.81 -8.60 -12.05
N ALA A 165 -2.38 -9.39 -11.13
CA ALA A 165 -3.00 -10.68 -11.43
C ALA A 165 -4.13 -10.59 -12.49
N PRO A 166 -5.07 -9.62 -12.47
CA PRO A 166 -6.10 -9.51 -13.49
C PRO A 166 -5.61 -9.35 -14.93
N PHE A 167 -4.39 -8.84 -15.12
CA PHE A 167 -3.87 -8.48 -16.45
C PHE A 167 -2.91 -9.52 -17.04
N ILE A 168 -2.09 -10.17 -16.20
CA ILE A 168 -1.09 -11.16 -16.64
C ILE A 168 -1.37 -12.59 -16.15
N GLN A 169 -2.33 -12.79 -15.24
CA GLN A 169 -2.76 -14.09 -14.73
C GLN A 169 -4.29 -14.15 -14.54
N PRO A 170 -5.13 -13.81 -15.54
CA PRO A 170 -6.59 -13.69 -15.39
C PRO A 170 -7.31 -14.99 -14.99
N GLU A 171 -6.69 -16.14 -15.28
CA GLU A 171 -7.19 -17.47 -14.90
C GLU A 171 -6.99 -17.79 -13.40
N LEU A 172 -6.18 -17.01 -12.67
CA LEU A 172 -5.97 -17.22 -11.24
C LEU A 172 -7.25 -16.85 -10.47
N GLU A 173 -7.82 -17.80 -9.74
CA GLU A 173 -8.94 -17.56 -8.84
C GLU A 173 -8.43 -17.04 -7.49
N TRP A 174 -8.59 -15.75 -7.23
CA TRP A 174 -8.15 -15.12 -5.99
C TRP A 174 -9.13 -14.06 -5.42
N ASP A 175 -10.14 -13.66 -6.19
CA ASP A 175 -10.99 -12.49 -5.93
C ASP A 175 -12.46 -12.85 -5.64
N PHE A 176 -13.39 -11.92 -5.89
CA PHE A 176 -14.82 -12.06 -5.57
C PHE A 176 -15.60 -13.06 -6.46
N ARG A 177 -14.89 -13.91 -7.23
CA ARG A 177 -15.42 -15.21 -7.67
C ARG A 177 -15.91 -16.07 -6.48
N ASN A 178 -15.46 -15.75 -5.25
CA ASN A 178 -15.98 -16.26 -3.98
C ASN A 178 -16.88 -15.24 -3.24
N LYS A 179 -17.75 -15.71 -2.34
CA LYS A 179 -18.83 -14.92 -1.70
C LYS A 179 -18.37 -13.64 -1.00
N VAL A 180 -19.24 -12.62 -1.02
CA VAL A 180 -19.04 -11.28 -0.45
C VAL A 180 -19.90 -11.06 0.80
N ASP A 181 -19.37 -10.29 1.77
CA ASP A 181 -20.11 -9.71 2.88
C ASP A 181 -19.57 -8.30 3.22
N LEU A 182 -20.46 -7.33 3.42
CA LEU A 182 -20.14 -6.09 4.15
C LEU A 182 -21.27 -5.75 5.14
N PRO A 183 -20.97 -5.43 6.41
CA PRO A 183 -21.98 -4.99 7.37
C PRO A 183 -22.34 -3.51 7.20
N GLU A 184 -23.64 -3.20 7.20
CA GLU A 184 -24.19 -1.86 6.97
C GLU A 184 -23.83 -0.86 8.09
N GLU A 185 -23.72 -1.31 9.34
CA GLU A 185 -23.55 -0.46 10.54
C GLU A 185 -22.20 0.26 10.65
N LEU A 186 -21.34 0.12 9.65
CA LEU A 186 -20.02 0.75 9.52
C LEU A 186 -20.03 1.94 8.57
N ILE A 187 -21.09 2.11 7.79
CA ILE A 187 -21.25 3.17 6.81
C ILE A 187 -21.75 4.44 7.53
N PHE A 188 -20.94 5.50 7.53
CA PHE A 188 -21.31 6.78 8.12
C PHE A 188 -21.95 7.69 7.06
N HIS A 189 -23.23 7.98 7.24
CA HIS A 189 -24.00 8.91 6.40
C HIS A 189 -23.72 10.36 6.82
N ILE A 190 -23.13 11.14 5.91
CA ILE A 190 -22.75 12.54 6.14
C ILE A 190 -23.50 13.44 5.16
N ASN A 191 -24.30 14.38 5.67
CA ASN A 191 -25.13 15.26 4.85
C ASN A 191 -24.84 16.77 4.96
N TYR A 192 -23.95 17.21 5.86
CA TYR A 192 -23.72 18.64 6.14
C TYR A 192 -23.10 19.45 4.98
N LEU A 193 -22.67 18.78 3.91
CA LEU A 193 -22.18 19.40 2.66
C LEU A 193 -23.29 19.56 1.58
N GLY A 194 -24.56 19.30 1.92
CA GLY A 194 -25.73 19.59 1.07
C GLY A 194 -26.36 18.38 0.36
N ALA A 195 -25.78 17.18 0.50
CA ALA A 195 -26.35 15.92 0.08
C ALA A 195 -25.81 14.79 0.96
N ASP A 196 -26.57 13.72 1.15
CA ASP A 196 -26.11 12.55 1.90
C ASP A 196 -24.99 11.81 1.16
N GLN A 197 -23.94 11.44 1.89
CA GLN A 197 -22.76 10.75 1.38
C GLN A 197 -22.38 9.61 2.35
N PRO A 198 -22.47 8.34 1.93
CA PRO A 198 -21.93 7.24 2.69
C PRO A 198 -20.39 7.33 2.70
N THR A 199 -19.81 7.39 3.88
CA THR A 199 -18.36 7.50 4.09
C THR A 199 -17.88 6.41 5.04
N PHE A 200 -16.74 5.82 4.71
CA PHE A 200 -16.06 4.84 5.55
C PHE A 200 -14.55 5.05 5.41
N THR A 201 -14.04 6.09 6.08
CA THR A 201 -12.61 6.46 6.04
C THR A 201 -12.11 6.82 7.43
N LEU A 202 -10.82 6.56 7.69
CA LEU A 202 -10.15 7.02 8.91
C LEU A 202 -9.66 8.46 8.75
N ASN A 203 -9.34 8.86 7.52
CA ASN A 203 -9.00 10.22 7.16
C ASN A 203 -10.24 11.04 6.79
N PHE A 204 -10.15 12.35 7.00
CA PHE A 204 -11.18 13.33 6.64
C PHE A 204 -10.72 14.19 5.45
N SER A 205 -10.04 15.31 5.72
CA SER A 205 -9.48 16.18 4.68
C SER A 205 -8.27 15.55 4.01
N LYS A 206 -8.39 15.19 2.72
CA LYS A 206 -7.29 14.74 1.86
C LYS A 206 -7.43 15.25 0.43
N GLY A 207 -6.29 15.43 -0.25
CA GLY A 207 -6.24 15.78 -1.68
C GLY A 207 -6.96 14.76 -2.55
N SER A 208 -7.47 15.21 -3.70
CA SER A 208 -8.17 14.37 -4.68
C SER A 208 -7.35 14.05 -5.93
N SER A 209 -6.13 14.60 -6.05
CA SER A 209 -5.30 14.44 -7.24
C SER A 209 -4.99 12.98 -7.54
N GLN A 210 -4.72 12.16 -6.52
CA GLN A 210 -4.49 10.71 -6.71
C GLN A 210 -5.74 9.98 -7.23
N VAL A 211 -6.95 10.34 -6.78
CA VAL A 211 -8.20 9.72 -7.25
C VAL A 211 -8.48 10.09 -8.71
N ILE A 212 -8.24 11.36 -9.08
CA ILE A 212 -8.39 11.85 -10.46
C ILE A 212 -7.32 11.21 -11.37
N ALA A 213 -6.07 11.10 -10.89
CA ALA A 213 -5.00 10.43 -11.63
C ALA A 213 -5.27 8.93 -11.80
N GLN A 214 -5.80 8.24 -10.78
CA GLN A 214 -6.21 6.84 -10.88
C GLN A 214 -7.30 6.67 -11.94
N TYR A 215 -8.32 7.53 -11.93
CA TYR A 215 -9.39 7.51 -12.94
C TYR A 215 -8.82 7.76 -14.35
N TYR A 216 -7.91 8.74 -14.50
CA TYR A 216 -7.20 9.00 -15.75
C TYR A 216 -6.44 7.76 -16.23
N GLN A 217 -5.65 7.10 -15.38
CA GLN A 217 -4.91 5.89 -15.77
C GLN A 217 -5.85 4.75 -16.19
N LEU A 218 -6.96 4.53 -15.47
CA LEU A 218 -7.97 3.52 -15.84
C LEU A 218 -8.54 3.76 -17.24
N ILE A 219 -8.97 4.99 -17.57
CA ILE A 219 -9.57 5.29 -18.89
C ILE A 219 -8.54 5.46 -20.01
N ARG A 220 -7.30 5.86 -19.69
CA ARG A 220 -6.22 6.13 -20.66
C ARG A 220 -5.46 4.88 -21.07
N LEU A 221 -5.26 3.94 -20.15
CA LEU A 221 -4.64 2.65 -20.45
C LEU A 221 -5.68 1.61 -20.87
N GLY A 222 -6.82 1.55 -20.19
CA GLY A 222 -7.74 0.41 -20.31
C GLY A 222 -7.07 -0.91 -19.92
N TYR A 223 -7.79 -2.02 -20.08
CA TYR A 223 -7.25 -3.34 -19.76
C TYR A 223 -5.96 -3.66 -20.54
N GLU A 224 -5.95 -3.36 -21.84
CA GLU A 224 -4.82 -3.65 -22.75
C GLU A 224 -3.57 -2.84 -22.38
N GLY A 225 -3.70 -1.55 -22.02
CA GLY A 225 -2.58 -0.73 -21.58
C GLY A 225 -1.98 -1.19 -20.25
N TYR A 226 -2.82 -1.57 -19.27
CA TYR A 226 -2.32 -2.16 -18.02
C TYR A 226 -1.62 -3.49 -18.27
N LYS A 227 -2.19 -4.37 -19.11
CA LYS A 227 -1.55 -5.62 -19.52
C LYS A 227 -0.16 -5.39 -20.13
N ASN A 228 -0.05 -4.50 -21.12
CA ASN A 228 1.23 -4.16 -21.74
C ASN A 228 2.25 -3.64 -20.72
N VAL A 229 1.85 -2.83 -19.73
CA VAL A 229 2.75 -2.36 -18.67
C VAL A 229 3.22 -3.52 -17.78
N MET A 230 2.32 -4.41 -17.36
CA MET A 230 2.65 -5.52 -16.46
C MET A 230 3.47 -6.61 -17.16
N GLU A 231 3.23 -6.87 -18.45
CA GLU A 231 4.07 -7.75 -19.28
C GLU A 231 5.51 -7.19 -19.40
N ASN A 232 5.66 -5.89 -19.69
CA ASN A 232 6.98 -5.24 -19.70
C ASN A 232 7.71 -5.33 -18.35
N CYS A 233 7.00 -5.17 -17.23
CA CYS A 233 7.57 -5.33 -15.90
C CYS A 233 8.03 -6.79 -15.65
N ARG A 234 7.22 -7.77 -16.06
CA ARG A 234 7.55 -9.20 -15.96
C ARG A 234 8.76 -9.57 -16.82
N ASP A 235 8.86 -9.06 -18.04
CA ASP A 235 9.98 -9.34 -18.93
C ASP A 235 11.29 -8.73 -18.41
N ASN A 236 11.26 -7.53 -17.82
CA ASN A 236 12.43 -6.92 -17.21
C ASN A 236 12.83 -7.61 -15.89
N MET A 237 11.86 -8.17 -15.14
CA MET A 237 12.13 -9.07 -14.01
C MET A 237 12.88 -10.34 -14.48
N LEU A 238 12.43 -10.97 -15.57
CA LEU A 238 13.07 -12.16 -16.12
C LEU A 238 14.49 -11.89 -16.61
N VAL A 239 14.76 -10.73 -17.24
CA VAL A 239 16.14 -10.35 -17.63
C VAL A 239 17.04 -10.15 -16.40
N LEU A 240 16.56 -9.48 -15.35
CA LEU A 240 17.32 -9.33 -14.12
C LEU A 240 17.60 -10.70 -13.46
N LYS A 241 16.58 -11.57 -13.35
CA LYS A 241 16.71 -12.93 -12.82
C LYS A 241 17.77 -13.73 -13.59
N GLN A 242 17.67 -13.79 -14.92
CA GLN A 242 18.62 -14.51 -15.76
C GLN A 242 20.04 -13.94 -15.68
N GLY A 243 20.19 -12.61 -15.53
CA GLY A 243 21.48 -11.99 -15.28
C GLY A 243 22.11 -12.45 -13.97
N LEU A 244 21.33 -12.42 -12.87
CA LEU A 244 21.77 -12.88 -11.55
C LEU A 244 22.11 -14.38 -11.55
N GLU A 245 21.31 -15.22 -12.22
CA GLU A 245 21.57 -16.66 -12.36
C GLU A 245 22.87 -16.95 -13.12
N LYS A 246 23.16 -16.19 -14.19
CA LYS A 246 24.41 -16.31 -14.98
C LYS A 246 25.67 -16.02 -14.17
N THR A 247 25.61 -15.17 -13.14
CA THR A 247 26.76 -14.96 -12.23
C THR A 247 27.15 -16.24 -11.48
N GLY A 248 26.22 -17.18 -11.32
CA GLY A 248 26.39 -18.37 -10.49
C GLY A 248 26.44 -18.11 -8.99
N LYS A 249 26.51 -16.86 -8.52
CA LYS A 249 26.75 -16.47 -7.11
C LYS A 249 25.51 -16.45 -6.22
N PHE A 250 24.31 -16.33 -6.80
CA PHE A 250 23.07 -16.12 -6.05
C PHE A 250 22.10 -17.32 -6.13
N ASN A 251 21.30 -17.48 -5.08
CA ASN A 251 20.08 -18.28 -5.07
C ASN A 251 18.86 -17.36 -5.27
N ILE A 252 18.01 -17.65 -6.25
CA ILE A 252 16.76 -16.91 -6.46
C ILE A 252 15.69 -17.46 -5.50
N VAL A 253 15.07 -16.57 -4.74
CA VAL A 253 14.09 -16.87 -3.67
C VAL A 253 12.66 -16.54 -4.11
N SER A 254 12.50 -15.57 -5.01
CA SER A 254 11.22 -15.26 -5.65
C SER A 254 10.83 -16.28 -6.73
N LYS A 255 9.53 -16.41 -6.99
CA LYS A 255 8.98 -17.28 -8.06
C LYS A 255 8.94 -16.53 -9.40
N ASP A 256 8.68 -17.25 -10.49
CA ASP A 256 8.52 -16.67 -11.85
C ASP A 256 7.13 -16.04 -12.10
N ASN A 257 6.18 -16.33 -11.22
CA ASN A 257 4.81 -15.82 -11.24
C ASN A 257 4.52 -15.14 -9.89
N GLY A 258 3.77 -14.03 -9.92
CA GLY A 258 3.59 -13.15 -8.76
C GLY A 258 3.87 -11.70 -9.12
N VAL A 259 4.30 -10.91 -8.13
CA VAL A 259 4.73 -9.51 -8.31
C VAL A 259 6.04 -9.46 -9.13
N PRO A 260 6.16 -8.56 -10.14
CA PRO A 260 7.41 -8.32 -10.86
C PRO A 260 8.57 -7.84 -9.96
N LEU A 261 9.25 -8.77 -9.31
CA LEU A 261 10.40 -8.52 -8.45
C LEU A 261 11.34 -9.71 -8.42
N VAL A 262 12.61 -9.47 -8.11
CA VAL A 262 13.59 -10.53 -7.87
C VAL A 262 14.08 -10.42 -6.43
N ALA A 263 13.81 -11.46 -5.65
CA ALA A 263 14.37 -11.65 -4.31
C ALA A 263 15.45 -12.73 -4.37
N PHE A 264 16.65 -12.46 -3.83
CA PHE A 264 17.81 -13.33 -4.00
C PHE A 264 18.80 -13.24 -2.82
N SER A 265 19.50 -14.33 -2.55
CA SER A 265 20.52 -14.47 -1.48
C SER A 265 21.86 -14.93 -2.07
N LEU A 266 22.97 -14.68 -1.38
CA LEU A 266 24.28 -15.21 -1.74
C LEU A 266 24.36 -16.71 -1.45
N LYS A 267 25.01 -17.48 -2.34
CA LYS A 267 25.32 -18.91 -2.11
C LYS A 267 26.41 -19.13 -1.06
N ASP A 268 27.36 -18.20 -0.98
CA ASP A 268 28.41 -18.15 0.03
C ASP A 268 28.42 -16.74 0.64
N ASN A 269 28.03 -16.65 1.91
CA ASN A 269 28.02 -15.42 2.69
C ASN A 269 29.17 -15.38 3.75
N SER A 270 30.15 -16.28 3.65
CA SER A 270 31.23 -16.43 4.66
C SER A 270 32.24 -15.27 4.65
N ASN A 271 32.38 -14.58 3.52
CA ASN A 271 33.32 -13.47 3.33
C ASN A 271 32.64 -12.10 3.37
N HIS A 272 31.51 -11.99 2.66
CA HIS A 272 30.69 -10.79 2.53
C HIS A 272 29.21 -11.18 2.53
N ASN A 273 28.35 -10.29 2.97
CA ASN A 273 26.90 -10.52 3.01
C ASN A 273 26.11 -9.57 2.09
N GLU A 274 24.81 -9.80 2.01
CA GLU A 274 23.85 -9.01 1.24
C GLU A 274 23.85 -7.52 1.61
N PHE A 275 24.13 -7.18 2.87
CA PHE A 275 24.20 -5.79 3.32
C PHE A 275 25.43 -5.06 2.74
N GLU A 276 26.58 -5.74 2.60
CA GLU A 276 27.76 -5.17 1.92
C GLU A 276 27.49 -4.94 0.42
N VAL A 277 26.80 -5.87 -0.25
CA VAL A 277 26.36 -5.71 -1.64
C VAL A 277 25.40 -4.51 -1.77
N SER A 278 24.43 -4.39 -0.86
CA SER A 278 23.50 -3.25 -0.79
C SER A 278 24.22 -1.90 -0.57
N GLU A 279 25.22 -1.85 0.32
CA GLU A 279 26.06 -0.68 0.59
C GLU A 279 26.84 -0.27 -0.67
N MET A 280 27.47 -1.22 -1.36
CA MET A 280 28.30 -0.93 -2.53
C MET A 280 27.49 -0.49 -3.76
N LEU A 281 26.29 -1.06 -3.96
CA LEU A 281 25.38 -0.64 -5.02
C LEU A 281 24.94 0.84 -4.89
N ARG A 282 24.94 1.43 -3.68
CA ARG A 282 24.66 2.87 -3.50
C ARG A 282 25.67 3.77 -4.21
N ARG A 283 26.92 3.32 -4.44
CA ARG A 283 27.95 4.09 -5.17
C ARG A 283 27.57 4.35 -6.63
N PHE A 284 26.77 3.46 -7.21
CA PHE A 284 26.20 3.58 -8.55
C PHE A 284 24.82 4.28 -8.54
N GLY A 285 24.32 4.70 -7.37
CA GLY A 285 22.99 5.28 -7.17
C GLY A 285 21.88 4.26 -6.89
N TRP A 286 22.17 2.97 -6.79
CA TRP A 286 21.13 1.93 -6.79
C TRP A 286 20.40 1.73 -5.44
N ILE A 287 19.07 1.81 -5.55
CA ILE A 287 17.98 1.55 -4.58
C ILE A 287 17.83 0.13 -3.99
N VAL A 288 18.84 -0.74 -3.91
CA VAL A 288 18.61 -2.15 -3.52
C VAL A 288 18.63 -2.35 -2.00
N PRO A 289 17.52 -2.74 -1.33
CA PRO A 289 17.52 -3.13 0.09
C PRO A 289 18.00 -4.57 0.31
N ALA A 290 18.63 -4.81 1.47
CA ALA A 290 18.87 -6.12 2.04
C ALA A 290 18.14 -6.25 3.39
N TYR A 291 17.62 -7.44 3.72
CA TYR A 291 16.95 -7.73 5.00
C TYR A 291 16.90 -9.24 5.29
N THR A 292 16.74 -9.59 6.57
CA THR A 292 16.47 -10.97 7.03
C THR A 292 14.99 -11.32 6.92
N MET A 293 14.66 -12.57 6.64
CA MET A 293 13.28 -13.06 6.66
C MET A 293 12.67 -13.03 8.09
N PRO A 294 11.31 -13.14 8.21
CA PRO A 294 10.60 -13.24 9.49
C PRO A 294 11.00 -14.45 10.37
N PRO A 295 10.41 -14.58 11.58
CA PRO A 295 10.67 -15.69 12.50
C PRO A 295 10.64 -17.08 11.86
N ASP A 296 11.55 -17.93 12.35
CA ASP A 296 11.88 -19.29 11.87
C ASP A 296 12.51 -19.35 10.46
N ALA A 297 12.77 -18.19 9.84
CA ALA A 297 13.58 -18.05 8.62
C ALA A 297 14.71 -17.00 8.73
N GLN A 298 15.00 -16.44 9.93
CA GLN A 298 15.92 -15.29 10.08
C GLN A 298 17.37 -15.55 9.64
N HIS A 299 17.79 -16.81 9.51
CA HIS A 299 19.09 -17.20 8.93
C HIS A 299 19.21 -16.84 7.45
N ILE A 300 18.08 -16.58 6.77
CA ILE A 300 18.02 -16.21 5.36
C ILE A 300 17.99 -14.69 5.25
N THR A 301 19.07 -14.12 4.69
CA THR A 301 19.14 -12.72 4.28
C THR A 301 18.94 -12.63 2.77
N VAL A 302 18.14 -11.66 2.30
CA VAL A 302 17.88 -11.44 0.87
C VAL A 302 18.08 -9.99 0.47
N LEU A 303 18.52 -9.79 -0.78
CA LEU A 303 18.35 -8.58 -1.56
C LEU A 303 17.00 -8.65 -2.30
N ARG A 304 16.30 -7.51 -2.46
CA ARG A 304 15.05 -7.45 -3.24
C ARG A 304 15.06 -6.29 -4.23
N VAL A 305 14.88 -6.57 -5.51
CA VAL A 305 14.70 -5.55 -6.57
C VAL A 305 13.26 -5.63 -7.08
N VAL A 306 12.50 -4.55 -6.94
CA VAL A 306 11.13 -4.44 -7.45
C VAL A 306 11.15 -3.75 -8.80
N ILE A 307 10.57 -4.39 -9.82
CA ILE A 307 10.44 -3.87 -11.17
C ILE A 307 9.12 -3.10 -11.27
N ARG A 308 9.19 -1.87 -11.78
CA ARG A 308 8.05 -0.96 -11.94
C ARG A 308 7.95 -0.51 -13.39
N GLU A 309 6.86 0.17 -13.73
CA GLU A 309 6.62 0.79 -15.04
C GLU A 309 7.81 1.63 -15.55
N ASP A 310 8.49 2.36 -14.65
CA ASP A 310 9.65 3.21 -14.98
C ASP A 310 10.98 2.45 -15.12
N PHE A 311 11.02 1.14 -14.85
CA PHE A 311 12.23 0.32 -14.89
C PHE A 311 12.41 -0.38 -16.24
N SER A 312 13.04 0.33 -17.18
CA SER A 312 13.29 -0.15 -18.55
C SER A 312 14.31 -1.30 -18.66
N ARG A 313 14.32 -1.97 -19.81
CA ARG A 313 15.29 -3.02 -20.15
C ARG A 313 16.75 -2.58 -19.92
N THR A 314 17.07 -1.35 -20.34
CA THR A 314 18.41 -0.77 -20.18
C THR A 314 18.81 -0.60 -18.71
N LEU A 315 17.85 -0.31 -17.82
CA LEU A 315 18.10 -0.25 -16.37
C LEU A 315 18.28 -1.65 -15.77
N ALA A 316 17.55 -2.66 -16.26
CA ALA A 316 17.73 -4.05 -15.85
C ALA A 316 19.13 -4.58 -16.21
N GLU A 317 19.55 -4.42 -17.46
CA GLU A 317 20.87 -4.85 -17.95
C GLU A 317 22.01 -4.11 -17.25
N ARG A 318 21.85 -2.80 -17.03
CA ARG A 318 22.82 -1.99 -16.27
C ARG A 318 22.93 -2.41 -14.81
N LEU A 319 21.82 -2.74 -14.15
CA LEU A 319 21.84 -3.22 -12.78
C LEU A 319 22.58 -4.56 -12.65
N VAL A 320 22.40 -5.49 -13.60
CA VAL A 320 23.17 -6.75 -13.65
C VAL A 320 24.67 -6.45 -13.74
N PHE A 321 25.07 -5.59 -14.68
CA PHE A 321 26.47 -5.20 -14.88
C PHE A 321 27.11 -4.48 -13.68
N ASP A 322 26.37 -3.60 -13.00
CA ASP A 322 26.85 -2.94 -11.79
C ASP A 322 26.91 -3.92 -10.59
N ILE A 323 26.04 -4.94 -10.53
CA ILE A 323 26.14 -6.05 -9.55
C ILE A 323 27.38 -6.91 -9.80
N GLU A 324 27.67 -7.28 -11.05
CA GLU A 324 28.88 -8.05 -11.41
C GLU A 324 30.17 -7.32 -10.99
N LYS A 325 30.23 -5.99 -11.19
CA LYS A 325 31.33 -5.16 -10.69
C LYS A 325 31.44 -5.16 -9.17
N VAL A 326 30.32 -4.98 -8.46
CA VAL A 326 30.29 -4.99 -7.00
C VAL A 326 30.79 -6.33 -6.45
N LEU A 327 30.40 -7.46 -7.07
CA LEU A 327 30.91 -8.78 -6.71
C LEU A 327 32.41 -8.91 -6.95
N HIS A 328 32.92 -8.45 -8.10
CA HIS A 328 34.35 -8.50 -8.39
C HIS A 328 35.18 -7.61 -7.44
N GLU A 329 34.70 -6.40 -7.12
CA GLU A 329 35.34 -5.54 -6.12
C GLU A 329 35.36 -6.22 -4.74
N LEU A 330 34.25 -6.82 -4.30
CA LEU A 330 34.16 -7.54 -3.02
C LEU A 330 35.18 -8.69 -2.95
N GLU A 331 35.34 -9.49 -4.02
CA GLU A 331 36.34 -10.56 -4.07
C GLU A 331 37.80 -10.08 -3.86
N THR A 332 38.10 -8.80 -4.15
CA THR A 332 39.43 -8.21 -3.91
C THR A 332 39.59 -7.60 -2.52
N LEU A 333 38.50 -7.40 -1.77
CA LEU A 333 38.52 -6.73 -0.47
C LEU A 333 38.73 -7.73 0.67
N PRO A 334 39.46 -7.34 1.74
CA PRO A 334 39.60 -8.20 2.91
C PRO A 334 38.25 -8.32 3.63
N SER A 335 37.77 -9.56 3.80
CA SER A 335 36.48 -9.87 4.43
C SER A 335 36.29 -9.19 5.80
N ARG A 336 35.32 -8.27 5.86
CA ARG A 336 34.88 -7.62 7.11
C ARG A 336 34.32 -8.65 8.10
N ILE A 337 33.64 -9.68 7.61
CA ILE A 337 33.11 -10.78 8.42
C ILE A 337 34.25 -11.55 9.09
N ARG A 338 35.28 -11.98 8.35
CA ARG A 338 36.44 -12.70 8.93
C ARG A 338 37.26 -11.82 9.86
N ILE A 339 37.39 -10.52 9.61
CA ILE A 339 38.05 -9.59 10.53
C ILE A 339 37.26 -9.50 11.84
N THR A 340 35.93 -9.32 11.77
CA THR A 340 35.06 -9.23 12.95
C THR A 340 35.06 -10.55 13.74
N ALA A 341 34.93 -11.69 13.07
CA ALA A 341 35.01 -13.01 13.70
C ALA A 341 36.39 -13.26 14.34
N LYS A 342 37.49 -12.86 13.68
CA LYS A 342 38.84 -12.94 14.28
C LYS A 342 39.02 -12.01 15.48
N ILE A 343 38.41 -10.82 15.47
CA ILE A 343 38.44 -9.91 16.62
C ILE A 343 37.65 -10.51 17.79
N ILE A 344 36.43 -11.03 17.53
CA ILE A 344 35.61 -11.71 18.55
C ILE A 344 36.37 -12.92 19.13
N LEU A 345 36.94 -13.78 18.27
CA LEU A 345 37.74 -14.93 18.72
C LEU A 345 39.01 -14.52 19.47
N ALA A 346 39.69 -13.44 19.07
CA ALA A 346 40.87 -12.93 19.78
C ALA A 346 40.51 -12.26 21.11
N ASP A 347 39.34 -11.65 21.21
CA ASP A 347 38.80 -11.12 22.48
C ASP A 347 38.27 -12.24 23.37
N ASP A 348 37.75 -13.34 22.80
CA ASP A 348 37.40 -14.57 23.53
C ASP A 348 38.65 -15.34 24.02
N GLU A 349 39.74 -15.38 23.25
CA GLU A 349 41.03 -15.93 23.69
C GLU A 349 41.66 -15.06 24.80
N LYS A 350 41.66 -13.73 24.66
CA LYS A 350 42.06 -12.81 25.75
C LYS A 350 41.14 -12.92 26.96
N ALA A 351 39.85 -13.13 26.76
CA ALA A 351 38.89 -13.39 27.81
C ALA A 351 39.17 -14.71 28.54
N ALA A 352 39.53 -15.78 27.82
CA ALA A 352 39.86 -17.08 28.39
C ALA A 352 41.13 -17.04 29.24
N ALA A 353 42.10 -16.18 28.90
CA ALA A 353 43.30 -15.93 29.71
C ALA A 353 43.02 -15.12 31.01
N ALA A 354 41.89 -14.44 31.12
CA ALA A 354 41.55 -13.53 32.23
C ALA A 354 40.52 -14.12 33.20
N ASN A 355 40.94 -15.17 33.91
CA ASN A 355 40.35 -15.82 35.09
C ASN A 355 38.84 -16.17 35.11
N LYS A 356 38.57 -17.39 35.60
CA LYS A 356 37.26 -18.02 35.73
C LYS A 356 36.53 -17.46 36.98
N GLU A 357 35.20 -17.58 37.03
CA GLU A 357 34.32 -17.17 38.16
C GLU A 357 34.13 -15.65 38.42
N LYS A 358 33.52 -14.91 37.47
CA LYS A 358 32.72 -13.70 37.83
C LYS A 358 31.72 -13.12 36.81
N ARG A 359 31.55 -13.71 35.62
CA ARG A 359 31.13 -12.93 34.43
C ARG A 359 29.63 -12.68 34.22
N ASP A 360 28.73 -13.44 34.83
CA ASP A 360 27.31 -13.40 34.41
C ASP A 360 26.44 -12.41 35.20
N LEU A 361 26.89 -12.00 36.38
CA LEU A 361 26.16 -11.06 37.26
C LEU A 361 26.62 -9.59 37.10
N GLU A 362 27.85 -9.37 36.65
CA GLU A 362 28.41 -8.02 36.41
C GLU A 362 27.99 -7.46 35.03
N LYS A 363 28.01 -8.26 33.94
CA LYS A 363 27.56 -7.81 32.60
C LYS A 363 26.13 -7.27 32.60
N THR A 364 25.20 -7.97 33.26
CA THR A 364 23.79 -7.56 33.36
C THR A 364 23.64 -6.24 34.13
N ARG A 365 24.48 -5.99 35.15
CA ARG A 365 24.52 -4.73 35.90
C ARG A 365 25.11 -3.58 35.08
N GLU A 366 26.18 -3.81 34.33
CA GLU A 366 26.81 -2.77 33.51
C GLU A 366 25.89 -2.32 32.37
N ILE A 367 25.29 -3.25 31.63
CA ILE A 367 24.32 -2.93 30.55
C ILE A 367 23.13 -2.15 31.12
N THR A 368 22.58 -2.57 32.26
CA THR A 368 21.48 -1.86 32.93
C THR A 368 21.89 -0.47 33.42
N THR A 369 23.14 -0.31 33.88
CA THR A 369 23.65 0.98 34.39
C THR A 369 23.94 1.96 33.25
N VAL A 370 24.50 1.48 32.13
CA VAL A 370 24.69 2.26 30.90
C VAL A 370 23.35 2.70 30.32
N TRP A 371 22.36 1.78 30.22
CA TRP A 371 21.00 2.12 29.79
C TRP A 371 20.33 3.13 30.72
N ARG A 372 20.43 2.98 32.05
CA ARG A 372 19.89 3.98 33.00
C ARG A 372 20.56 5.34 32.84
N LYS A 373 21.88 5.41 32.63
CA LYS A 373 22.60 6.67 32.36
C LYS A 373 22.12 7.32 31.05
N PHE A 374 22.02 6.54 29.98
CA PHE A 374 21.56 7.02 28.66
C PHE A 374 20.12 7.56 28.69
N VAL A 375 19.21 6.87 29.40
CA VAL A 375 17.82 7.30 29.55
C VAL A 375 17.69 8.52 30.48
N MET A 376 18.45 8.58 31.58
CA MET A 376 18.43 9.73 32.49
C MET A 376 19.04 10.99 31.85
N GLN A 377 20.13 10.87 31.09
CA GLN A 377 20.74 12.01 30.37
C GLN A 377 19.86 12.61 29.26
N ARG A 378 18.80 11.91 28.85
CA ARG A 378 17.79 12.42 27.90
C ARG A 378 16.52 12.99 28.56
N LYS A 379 16.41 13.01 29.91
CA LYS A 379 15.26 13.59 30.63
C LYS A 379 15.53 15.04 31.11
N MET A 380 15.65 15.93 30.14
CA MET A 380 15.39 17.38 30.25
C MET A 380 14.74 17.79 28.91
N ASN A 381 13.52 18.31 28.80
CA ASN A 381 12.56 18.82 29.79
C ASN A 381 11.17 18.17 29.62
N GLY A 382 10.38 18.11 30.71
CA GLY A 382 9.07 17.45 30.73
C GLY A 382 7.93 18.27 30.11
N VAL A 383 7.91 18.44 28.78
CA VAL A 383 6.72 18.83 28.02
C VAL A 383 6.63 17.96 26.77
N LEU A 384 5.62 17.08 26.71
CA LEU A 384 5.41 16.19 25.56
C LEU A 384 4.65 16.92 24.43
N LEU A 385 5.31 17.88 23.79
CA LEU A 385 4.80 18.60 22.62
C LEU A 385 4.83 17.68 21.39
N PHE A 386 3.67 17.12 21.04
CA PHE A 386 3.47 16.45 19.75
C PHE A 386 3.55 17.47 18.61
N TRP A 387 4.71 17.50 17.93
CA TRP A 387 4.82 18.17 16.63
C TRP A 387 4.27 17.25 15.54
N ILE A 388 2.98 17.41 15.23
CA ILE A 388 2.39 16.88 14.00
C ILE A 388 2.92 17.75 12.85
N PHE A 389 3.98 17.30 12.18
CA PHE A 389 4.40 17.87 10.91
C PHE A 389 3.40 17.47 9.82
N HIS A 390 2.39 18.31 9.59
CA HIS A 390 1.71 18.34 8.30
C HIS A 390 2.67 18.95 7.26
N PRO A 391 2.97 18.25 6.14
CA PRO A 391 3.65 18.88 5.02
C PRO A 391 2.66 19.82 4.31
N SER A 392 2.60 21.07 4.76
CA SER A 392 2.03 22.15 3.95
C SER A 392 2.86 22.31 2.68
N PRO A 393 2.27 22.33 1.47
CA PRO A 393 3.00 22.42 0.20
C PRO A 393 3.50 23.85 -0.10
N SER A 394 4.01 24.57 0.91
CA SER A 394 4.41 25.98 0.82
C SER A 394 5.90 26.24 1.10
N LEU A 395 6.74 25.19 1.18
CA LEU A 395 8.18 25.31 1.47
C LEU A 395 9.09 24.44 0.58
N ILE A 396 8.64 24.14 -0.64
CA ILE A 396 9.49 23.62 -1.74
C ILE A 396 9.35 24.56 -2.95
N ALA A 397 9.72 25.83 -2.76
CA ALA A 397 9.61 26.89 -3.76
C ALA A 397 10.79 27.89 -3.73
N SER A 398 11.97 27.49 -3.24
CA SER A 398 13.12 28.40 -3.09
C SER A 398 14.47 27.86 -3.55
N ARG A 399 14.56 26.60 -4.01
CA ARG A 399 15.77 26.04 -4.67
C ARG A 399 15.34 25.06 -5.77
N ILE A 400 16.04 25.11 -6.91
CA ILE A 400 15.75 24.39 -8.19
C ILE A 400 14.70 25.08 -9.09
N LEU A 401 14.98 26.31 -9.50
CA LEU A 401 14.97 26.71 -10.92
C LEU A 401 16.36 27.33 -11.16
N PRO A 402 17.15 26.84 -12.13
CA PRO A 402 16.93 27.25 -13.52
C PRO A 402 17.20 26.15 -14.55
N LEU A 403 16.16 25.71 -15.26
CA LEU A 403 16.19 25.12 -16.60
C LEU A 403 14.73 25.06 -17.09
N LEU A 404 14.51 25.18 -18.41
CA LEU A 404 13.22 25.43 -19.08
C LEU A 404 12.75 26.90 -19.06
N ALA A 405 13.47 27.71 -19.84
CA ALA A 405 12.83 28.79 -20.59
C ALA A 405 12.18 28.22 -21.87
N ASN A 406 11.17 28.93 -22.39
CA ASN A 406 10.33 28.62 -23.56
C ASN A 406 9.29 27.48 -23.38
N LEU A 407 8.03 27.64 -23.79
CA LEU A 407 7.17 28.82 -24.02
C LEU A 407 5.71 28.32 -24.19
N GLU A 408 4.72 29.21 -24.02
CA GLU A 408 3.35 29.09 -24.56
C GLU A 408 2.56 27.77 -24.35
N LEU A 409 1.88 27.67 -23.20
CA LEU A 409 0.48 27.15 -23.16
C LEU A 409 -0.31 27.52 -21.88
N LEU A 410 0.34 28.11 -20.86
CA LEU A 410 -0.26 28.25 -19.51
C LEU A 410 -0.95 29.60 -19.21
N GLU A 411 -0.86 30.60 -20.09
CA GLU A 411 -1.40 31.94 -19.81
C GLU A 411 -2.91 32.10 -20.10
N PHE A 412 -3.55 31.10 -20.72
CA PHE A 412 -4.97 31.16 -21.08
C PHE A 412 -5.94 30.73 -19.94
N LEU A 413 -5.45 30.06 -18.90
CA LEU A 413 -6.29 29.44 -17.84
C LEU A 413 -6.17 30.10 -16.46
N LEU A 414 -5.42 31.21 -16.34
CA LEU A 414 -5.17 31.90 -15.05
C LEU A 414 -5.64 33.37 -15.03
N ARG A 415 -6.53 33.76 -15.96
CA ARG A 415 -7.22 35.06 -15.96
C ARG A 415 -8.74 34.93 -16.04
N GLN A 416 -9.32 34.31 -15.03
CA GLN A 416 -10.68 34.62 -14.55
C GLN A 416 -10.79 34.29 -13.05
N ASP A 417 -11.73 34.94 -12.39
CA ASP A 417 -12.12 34.78 -10.97
C ASP A 417 -11.14 35.26 -9.89
N CYS A 418 -11.14 36.59 -9.66
CA CYS A 418 -11.02 37.21 -8.33
C CYS A 418 -11.52 38.68 -8.33
N SER A 419 -12.78 38.91 -7.94
CA SER A 419 -13.22 39.96 -6.98
C SER A 419 -14.75 40.17 -6.94
N ALA A 420 -15.25 40.40 -5.73
CA ALA A 420 -16.64 40.35 -5.29
C ALA A 420 -17.58 41.50 -5.75
N ASP A 421 -18.87 41.18 -5.68
CA ASP A 421 -20.05 42.03 -5.38
C ASP A 421 -19.92 43.57 -5.39
N PHE A 422 -20.74 44.21 -6.23
CA PHE A 422 -21.57 45.36 -5.82
C PHE A 422 -22.71 45.58 -6.82
N ALA A 423 -23.95 45.75 -6.33
CA ALA A 423 -25.12 46.03 -7.16
C ALA A 423 -25.56 47.50 -7.03
N ALA A 424 -25.56 48.26 -8.12
CA ALA A 424 -26.22 49.57 -8.19
C ALA A 424 -26.60 49.99 -9.63
N ILE A 425 -27.89 50.29 -9.77
CA ILE A 425 -28.65 50.86 -10.88
C ILE A 425 -27.97 52.08 -11.57
N SER A 426 -27.90 52.10 -12.91
CA SER A 426 -28.36 53.23 -13.76
C SER A 426 -28.19 53.00 -15.27
N SER A 427 -29.23 53.30 -16.05
CA SER A 427 -29.24 53.54 -17.52
C SER A 427 -29.24 55.08 -17.77
N PRO A 428 -29.28 55.64 -19.03
CA PRO A 428 -29.57 55.04 -20.33
C PRO A 428 -28.73 55.52 -21.55
N CYS A 429 -29.14 55.08 -22.75
CA CYS A 429 -28.54 55.30 -24.07
C CYS A 429 -28.58 56.73 -24.63
N SER A 430 -27.64 57.04 -25.54
CA SER A 430 -27.80 57.90 -26.74
C SER A 430 -26.49 57.80 -27.58
N ASN A 431 -26.38 58.11 -28.88
CA ASN A 431 -27.29 58.15 -30.05
C ASN A 431 -26.40 58.29 -31.29
N LEU A 432 -26.80 57.79 -32.48
CA LEU A 432 -26.70 58.52 -33.77
C LEU A 432 -27.27 57.69 -34.95
N ALA A 433 -28.03 58.41 -35.80
CA ALA A 433 -28.52 58.16 -37.16
C ALA A 433 -27.97 56.96 -37.98
N SER A 434 -28.73 56.29 -38.85
CA SER A 434 -30.17 56.33 -39.23
C SER A 434 -30.49 55.05 -40.09
N GLU A 435 -31.62 54.78 -40.76
CA GLU A 435 -32.84 55.54 -41.13
C GLU A 435 -34.01 54.61 -41.56
N VAL A 436 -35.11 55.19 -42.09
CA VAL A 436 -36.18 54.60 -42.94
C VAL A 436 -37.03 53.42 -42.41
N GLN A 437 -38.26 53.78 -42.00
CA GLN A 437 -39.55 53.03 -42.11
C GLN A 437 -39.69 51.64 -41.43
N TYR A 438 -40.83 51.27 -40.81
CA TYR A 438 -42.23 51.68 -41.00
C TYR A 438 -43.00 51.48 -39.67
N ALA A 439 -43.98 52.32 -39.33
CA ALA A 439 -44.74 52.19 -38.07
C ALA A 439 -46.23 52.57 -38.21
N LYS A 440 -47.11 51.69 -37.72
CA LYS A 440 -48.54 51.84 -37.37
C LYS A 440 -48.92 50.61 -36.51
N GLU A 441 -49.75 50.64 -35.46
CA GLU A 441 -50.49 51.71 -34.75
C GLU A 441 -51.03 51.12 -33.40
N LEU A 442 -51.59 51.95 -32.49
CA LEU A 442 -52.44 51.60 -31.29
C LEU A 442 -51.74 50.89 -30.09
N ASN A 443 -51.42 51.50 -28.93
CA ASN A 443 -52.20 52.26 -27.93
C ASN A 443 -53.32 51.43 -27.20
N PRO A 444 -53.66 51.68 -25.90
CA PRO A 444 -52.91 51.25 -24.70
C PRO A 444 -53.79 50.73 -23.51
N LYS A 445 -53.14 50.55 -22.33
CA LYS A 445 -53.65 50.70 -20.92
C LYS A 445 -54.34 49.53 -20.18
N ARG A 446 -53.90 49.39 -18.90
CA ARG A 446 -54.55 48.80 -17.69
C ARG A 446 -54.78 47.28 -17.74
N GLY A 447 -54.77 46.54 -16.62
CA GLY A 447 -54.40 46.91 -15.24
C GLY A 447 -55.00 45.95 -14.21
N CYS A 448 -54.18 45.49 -13.26
CA CYS A 448 -54.49 44.87 -11.95
C CYS A 448 -55.62 43.81 -11.78
N LEU A 449 -55.18 42.68 -11.20
CA LEU A 449 -55.82 41.88 -10.13
C LEU A 449 -56.99 40.94 -10.45
N GLN A 450 -56.77 39.67 -10.04
CA GLN A 450 -57.72 38.77 -9.35
C GLN A 450 -58.91 38.20 -10.16
N ASP A 451 -59.39 36.97 -9.92
CA ASP A 451 -58.99 35.84 -9.04
C ASP A 451 -59.29 34.52 -9.80
N HIS A 452 -58.62 33.40 -9.44
CA HIS A 452 -59.29 32.14 -9.03
C HIS A 452 -58.31 30.96 -8.89
N ILE A 453 -58.32 30.37 -7.67
CA ILE A 453 -57.80 29.05 -7.25
C ILE A 453 -56.27 28.96 -7.10
#